data_AF-A0A0G2FUC6-F1
#
_entry.id   AF-A0A0G2FUC6-F1
#
_cell.length_a   1.000
_cell.length_b   1.000
_cell.length_c   1.000
_cell.angle_alpha   90.00
_cell.angle_beta   90.00
_cell.angle_gamma   90.00
#
_symmetry.space_group_name_H-M   'P 1'
#
loop_
_entity.id
_entity.type
_entity.pdbx_description
1 polymer ?
#
loop_
_entity_poly.entity_id
_entity_poly.type
_entity_poly.pdbx_seq_one_letter_code
_entity_poly.pdbx_strand_id
1 'polypeptide(L)'
;MASTARTESQDTAGPLPPITFQKADLLAGLPFPDDTFDVVFNSQLFPHLPTHDLRFRALSEMRRVLKPGGIMASRDAAELHFYPRTYDLDRLWTGNMAKGFRHGEVGARLPGGDMPALFREAGFDAAAGKVKAGAGTTVHSGKGARDCFVAAGLGKLQPGDPFRESWHRVGITDEEIGEARHALKKWGEDDDAWYVALQAEILGWK
;
A
#
# COMPACT_ATOMS: atom_id res chain seq x y z
N MET A 1 6.98 8.18 33.12
CA MET A 1 8.20 8.65 32.43
C MET A 1 8.84 7.46 31.72
N ALA A 2 8.65 7.35 30.41
CA ALA A 2 9.37 6.41 29.57
C ALA A 2 10.04 7.23 28.47
N SER A 3 11.34 7.45 28.64
CA SER A 3 12.20 8.18 27.71
C SER A 3 12.44 7.29 26.49
N THR A 4 11.77 7.56 25.37
CA THR A 4 12.23 7.07 24.06
C THR A 4 13.37 7.97 23.60
N ALA A 5 14.58 7.66 24.10
CA ALA A 5 15.81 8.14 23.49
C ALA A 5 15.84 7.62 22.04
N ARG A 6 15.77 8.52 21.07
CA ARG A 6 16.25 8.22 19.73
C ARG A 6 17.75 8.04 19.85
N THR A 7 18.20 6.79 19.89
CA THR A 7 19.59 6.49 19.59
C THR A 7 19.80 6.90 18.13
N GLU A 8 20.49 8.03 17.92
CA GLU A 8 21.10 8.33 16.63
C GLU A 8 22.01 7.14 16.31
N SER A 9 21.57 6.27 15.41
CA SER A 9 22.44 5.23 14.86
C SER A 9 23.55 5.96 14.13
N GLN A 10 24.77 5.90 14.67
CA GLN A 10 25.95 6.26 13.93
C GLN A 10 25.93 5.43 12.64
N ASP A 11 25.87 6.12 11.51
CA ASP A 11 25.84 5.51 10.19
C ASP A 11 27.21 4.88 9.92
N THR A 12 27.38 3.63 10.36
CA THR A 12 28.59 2.83 10.16
C THR A 12 28.61 2.17 8.78
N ALA A 13 27.64 2.44 7.91
CA ALA A 13 27.66 1.95 6.56
C ALA A 13 28.69 2.76 5.76
N GLY A 14 29.70 2.08 5.21
CA GLY A 14 30.49 2.63 4.11
C GLY A 14 29.57 3.10 2.97
N PRO A 15 30.10 3.85 1.98
CA PRO A 15 29.28 4.34 0.87
C PRO A 15 28.45 3.21 0.28
N LEU A 16 27.13 3.40 0.24
CA LEU A 16 26.21 2.43 -0.32
C LEU A 16 26.64 2.06 -1.75
N PRO A 17 26.51 0.79 -2.16
CA PRO A 17 26.78 0.42 -3.53
C PRO A 17 25.94 1.28 -4.50
N PRO A 18 26.43 1.55 -5.72
CA PRO A 18 25.76 2.43 -6.66
C PRO A 18 24.36 1.89 -7.01
N ILE A 19 23.34 2.74 -6.82
CA ILE A 19 21.95 2.45 -7.17
C ILE A 19 21.70 2.94 -8.60
N THR A 20 21.10 2.10 -9.43
CA THR A 20 20.69 2.47 -10.80
C THR A 20 19.17 2.60 -10.88
N PHE A 21 18.70 3.65 -11.53
CA PHE A 21 17.28 3.91 -11.74
C PHE A 21 16.92 3.68 -13.21
N GLN A 22 15.81 2.98 -13.45
CA GLN A 22 15.29 2.73 -14.79
C GLN A 22 13.78 2.92 -14.80
N LYS A 23 13.30 3.67 -15.79
CA LYS A 23 11.86 3.79 -16.06
C LYS A 23 11.41 2.57 -16.87
N ALA A 24 10.41 1.85 -16.37
CA ALA A 24 9.78 0.74 -17.06
C ALA A 24 8.28 0.71 -16.73
N ASP A 25 7.49 0.07 -17.60
CA ASP A 25 6.09 -0.23 -17.34
C ASP A 25 5.95 -1.73 -17.08
N LEU A 26 5.62 -2.07 -15.84
CA LEU A 26 5.49 -3.46 -15.40
C LEU A 26 4.39 -4.22 -16.16
N LEU A 27 3.32 -3.55 -16.59
CA LEU A 27 2.21 -4.19 -17.30
C LEU A 27 2.49 -4.37 -18.80
N ALA A 28 3.44 -3.60 -19.35
CA ALA A 28 3.95 -3.73 -20.72
C ALA A 28 5.10 -4.74 -20.84
N GLY A 29 5.68 -5.15 -19.70
CA GLY A 29 6.86 -6.02 -19.64
C GLY A 29 8.12 -5.25 -19.27
N LEU A 30 8.90 -5.82 -18.35
CA LEU A 30 10.16 -5.26 -17.91
C LEU A 30 11.26 -5.55 -18.95
N PRO A 31 12.17 -4.59 -19.22
CA PRO A 31 13.24 -4.72 -20.19
C PRO A 31 14.43 -5.54 -19.66
N PHE A 32 14.13 -6.63 -18.94
CA PHE A 32 15.11 -7.56 -18.39
C PHE A 32 14.82 -8.97 -18.91
N PRO A 33 15.86 -9.77 -19.20
CA PRO A 33 15.68 -11.20 -19.48
C PRO A 33 14.99 -11.93 -18.33
N ASP A 34 14.52 -13.13 -18.63
CA ASP A 34 14.08 -14.08 -17.61
C ASP A 34 15.24 -14.36 -16.64
N ASP A 35 14.92 -14.66 -15.38
CA ASP A 35 15.90 -15.13 -14.40
C ASP A 35 17.11 -14.17 -14.19
N THR A 36 16.84 -12.87 -14.14
CA THR A 36 17.87 -11.81 -14.03
C THR A 36 18.22 -11.49 -12.57
N PHE A 37 17.23 -11.39 -11.68
CA PHE A 37 17.41 -10.88 -10.32
C PHE A 37 17.32 -11.98 -9.27
N ASP A 38 18.15 -11.90 -8.24
CA ASP A 38 18.10 -12.79 -7.08
C ASP A 38 16.96 -12.44 -6.12
N VAL A 39 16.62 -11.15 -6.04
CA VAL A 39 15.52 -10.61 -5.23
C VAL A 39 14.74 -9.57 -6.02
N VAL A 40 13.42 -9.65 -6.00
CA VAL A 40 12.51 -8.60 -6.49
C VAL A 40 11.68 -8.12 -5.32
N PHE A 41 11.67 -6.80 -5.07
CA PHE A 41 10.92 -6.20 -3.97
C PHE A 41 9.93 -5.15 -4.50
N ASN A 42 8.73 -5.15 -3.96
CA ASN A 42 7.75 -4.09 -4.17
C ASN A 42 7.09 -3.70 -2.85
N SER A 43 6.68 -2.44 -2.75
CA SER A 43 5.97 -1.90 -1.59
C SER A 43 4.90 -0.92 -2.04
N GLN A 44 3.66 -1.18 -1.61
CA GLN A 44 2.47 -0.39 -1.97
C GLN A 44 2.23 -0.31 -3.48
N LEU A 45 2.59 -1.36 -4.23
CA LEU A 45 2.39 -1.42 -5.67
C LEU A 45 0.97 -1.86 -6.01
N PHE A 46 0.51 -2.95 -5.37
CA PHE A 46 -0.72 -3.61 -5.74
C PHE A 46 -2.00 -2.78 -5.48
N PRO A 47 -2.07 -1.85 -4.50
CA PRO A 47 -3.21 -0.96 -4.36
C PRO A 47 -3.49 -0.08 -5.60
N HIS A 48 -2.49 0.11 -6.47
CA HIS A 48 -2.63 0.89 -7.71
C HIS A 48 -3.05 0.05 -8.92
N LEU A 49 -3.16 -1.27 -8.76
CA LEU A 49 -3.57 -2.20 -9.80
C LEU A 49 -5.02 -2.63 -9.51
N PRO A 50 -6.01 -2.06 -10.23
CA PRO A 50 -7.40 -2.09 -9.80
C PRO A 50 -8.04 -3.48 -9.90
N THR A 51 -7.67 -4.26 -10.91
CA THR A 51 -8.27 -5.58 -11.17
C THR A 51 -7.34 -6.71 -10.77
N HIS A 52 -7.93 -7.87 -10.49
CA HIS A 52 -7.18 -9.09 -10.21
C HIS A 52 -6.24 -9.48 -11.35
N ASP A 53 -6.71 -9.39 -12.61
CA ASP A 53 -5.90 -9.68 -13.80
C ASP A 53 -4.64 -8.81 -13.87
N LEU A 54 -4.77 -7.50 -13.62
CA LEU A 54 -3.61 -6.60 -13.64
C LEU A 54 -2.61 -6.95 -12.53
N ARG A 55 -3.09 -7.30 -11.33
CA ARG A 55 -2.24 -7.75 -10.22
C ARG A 55 -1.54 -9.07 -10.55
N PHE A 56 -2.26 -10.02 -11.14
CA PHE A 56 -1.71 -11.30 -11.58
C PHE A 56 -0.64 -11.13 -12.65
N ARG A 57 -0.90 -10.30 -13.67
CA ARG A 57 0.06 -9.97 -14.74
C ARG A 57 1.32 -9.31 -14.17
N ALA A 58 1.16 -8.33 -13.29
CA ALA A 58 2.27 -7.66 -12.64
C ALA A 58 3.13 -8.63 -11.81
N LEU A 59 2.51 -9.48 -10.99
CA LEU A 59 3.24 -10.47 -10.19
C LEU A 59 3.92 -11.54 -11.05
N SER A 60 3.27 -11.97 -12.12
CA SER A 60 3.82 -12.94 -13.08
C SER A 60 5.05 -12.38 -13.79
N GLU A 61 5.02 -11.10 -14.18
CA GLU A 61 6.15 -10.43 -14.80
C GLU A 61 7.32 -10.25 -13.82
N MET A 62 7.04 -9.89 -12.56
CA MET A 62 8.06 -9.84 -11.51
C MET A 62 8.68 -11.23 -11.26
N ARG A 63 7.87 -12.29 -11.31
CA ARG A 63 8.34 -13.67 -11.18
C ARG A 63 9.16 -14.12 -12.41
N ARG A 64 8.87 -13.63 -13.61
CA ARG A 64 9.63 -13.94 -14.84
C ARG A 64 11.09 -13.50 -14.70
N VAL A 65 11.32 -12.26 -14.26
CA VAL A 65 12.66 -11.69 -14.10
C VAL A 65 13.40 -12.19 -12.85
N LEU A 66 12.71 -12.87 -11.93
CA LEU A 66 13.31 -13.47 -10.75
C LEU A 66 13.96 -14.82 -11.09
N LYS A 67 15.19 -15.08 -10.64
CA LYS A 67 15.89 -16.37 -10.83
C LYS A 67 15.18 -17.55 -10.15
N PRO A 68 15.36 -18.80 -10.61
CA PRO A 68 14.98 -19.98 -9.84
C PRO A 68 15.69 -19.98 -8.49
N GLY A 69 14.96 -20.19 -7.40
CA GLY A 69 15.46 -20.05 -6.02
C GLY A 69 15.50 -18.61 -5.51
N GLY A 70 15.23 -17.60 -6.35
CA GLY A 70 15.16 -16.20 -5.96
C GLY A 70 13.93 -15.87 -5.11
N ILE A 71 13.95 -14.70 -4.47
CA ILE A 71 12.92 -14.23 -3.54
C ILE A 71 12.11 -13.07 -4.12
N MET A 72 10.79 -13.25 -4.19
CA MET A 72 9.83 -12.18 -4.41
C MET A 72 9.33 -11.67 -3.05
N ALA A 73 9.55 -10.40 -2.74
CA ALA A 73 9.10 -9.76 -1.52
C ALA A 73 8.05 -8.67 -1.83
N SER A 74 6.89 -8.75 -1.18
CA SER A 74 5.80 -7.78 -1.32
C SER A 74 5.41 -7.21 0.03
N ARG A 75 5.09 -5.92 0.06
CA ARG A 75 4.51 -5.26 1.22
C ARG A 75 3.37 -4.34 0.81
N ASP A 76 2.13 -4.73 1.10
CA ASP A 76 0.96 -3.98 0.64
C ASP A 76 -0.08 -3.85 1.74
N ALA A 77 -0.76 -2.70 1.76
CA ALA A 77 -1.77 -2.43 2.77
C ALA A 77 -2.89 -3.46 2.68
N ALA A 78 -3.23 -4.06 3.81
CA ALA A 78 -4.37 -4.97 3.97
C ALA A 78 -5.55 -4.21 4.58
N GLU A 79 -5.31 -3.40 5.61
CA GLU A 79 -6.34 -2.65 6.31
C GLU A 79 -5.80 -1.30 6.77
N LEU A 80 -6.68 -0.29 6.82
CA LEU A 80 -6.36 1.05 7.32
C LEU A 80 -7.42 1.49 8.32
N HIS A 81 -6.98 1.82 9.53
CA HIS A 81 -7.84 2.13 10.64
C HIS A 81 -7.49 3.47 11.27
N PHE A 82 -8.52 4.24 11.59
CA PHE A 82 -8.42 5.52 12.28
C PHE A 82 -9.05 5.42 13.68
N TYR A 83 -8.41 6.09 14.62
CA TYR A 83 -8.86 6.24 15.99
C TYR A 83 -8.79 7.71 16.42
N PRO A 84 -9.71 8.20 17.27
CA PRO A 84 -10.93 7.55 17.72
C PRO A 84 -11.89 7.17 16.58
N ARG A 85 -12.61 6.05 16.75
CA ARG A 85 -13.57 5.52 15.75
C ARG A 85 -14.75 6.46 15.50
N THR A 86 -14.99 7.41 16.40
CA THR A 86 -16.09 8.39 16.34
C THR A 86 -16.04 9.31 15.11
N TYR A 87 -14.88 9.46 14.47
CA TYR A 87 -14.73 10.23 13.23
C TYR A 87 -15.14 9.45 11.97
N ASP A 88 -15.41 8.16 12.08
CA ASP A 88 -15.89 7.30 10.98
C ASP A 88 -15.00 7.31 9.71
N LEU A 89 -13.70 7.61 9.88
CA LEU A 89 -12.74 7.67 8.77
C LEU A 89 -12.47 6.31 8.14
N ASP A 90 -12.72 5.20 8.82
CA ASP A 90 -12.68 3.88 8.19
C ASP A 90 -13.71 3.75 7.05
N ARG A 91 -14.92 4.32 7.22
CA ARG A 91 -15.91 4.36 6.15
C ARG A 91 -15.61 5.50 5.17
N LEU A 92 -15.49 6.72 5.69
CA LEU A 92 -15.41 7.95 4.91
C LEU A 92 -14.11 8.09 4.11
N TRP A 93 -13.00 7.57 4.65
CA TRP A 93 -11.68 7.61 4.01
C TRP A 93 -11.28 6.26 3.45
N THR A 94 -11.08 5.25 4.31
CA THR A 94 -10.57 3.94 3.87
C THR A 94 -11.52 3.25 2.89
N GLY A 95 -12.81 3.21 3.20
CA GLY A 95 -13.83 2.59 2.35
C GLY A 95 -13.96 3.29 1.00
N ASN A 96 -14.01 4.62 0.98
CA ASN A 96 -14.12 5.40 -0.26
C ASN A 96 -12.85 5.33 -1.11
N MET A 97 -11.67 5.32 -0.48
CA MET A 97 -10.41 5.05 -1.16
C MET A 97 -10.41 3.66 -1.81
N ALA A 98 -10.84 2.62 -1.09
CA ALA A 98 -10.91 1.26 -1.63
C ALA A 98 -11.88 1.17 -2.81
N LYS A 99 -13.09 1.75 -2.71
CA LYS A 99 -14.04 1.83 -3.82
C LYS A 99 -13.44 2.52 -5.05
N GLY A 100 -12.79 3.67 -4.86
CA GLY A 100 -12.17 4.44 -5.95
C GLY A 100 -11.05 3.66 -6.65
N PHE A 101 -10.17 3.00 -5.89
CA PHE A 101 -9.08 2.17 -6.43
C PHE A 101 -9.57 0.88 -7.09
N ARG A 102 -10.73 0.36 -6.68
CA ARG A 102 -11.31 -0.88 -7.21
C ARG A 102 -12.46 -0.62 -8.20
N HIS A 103 -12.54 0.58 -8.77
CA HIS A 103 -13.56 0.97 -9.74
C HIS A 103 -15.02 0.61 -9.32
N GLY A 104 -15.32 0.71 -8.02
CA GLY A 104 -16.66 0.49 -7.48
C GLY A 104 -17.03 -0.97 -7.24
N GLU A 105 -16.04 -1.89 -7.23
CA GLU A 105 -16.26 -3.29 -6.87
C GLU A 105 -17.01 -3.43 -5.53
N VAL A 106 -18.06 -4.27 -5.52
CA VAL A 106 -18.85 -4.51 -4.31
C VAL A 106 -17.96 -5.17 -3.26
N GLY A 107 -17.88 -4.57 -2.07
CA GLY A 107 -16.99 -5.04 -1.02
C GLY A 107 -15.52 -4.78 -1.31
N ALA A 108 -15.18 -3.78 -2.14
CA ALA A 108 -13.82 -3.35 -2.42
C ALA A 108 -12.96 -3.26 -1.15
N ARG A 109 -11.82 -3.95 -1.16
CA ARG A 109 -10.79 -3.91 -0.11
C ARG A 109 -9.44 -3.62 -0.70
N LEU A 110 -8.51 -3.27 0.17
CA LEU A 110 -7.10 -3.20 -0.20
C LEU A 110 -6.56 -4.61 -0.48
N PRO A 111 -5.64 -4.75 -1.44
CA PRO A 111 -5.25 -6.06 -1.96
C PRO A 111 -4.34 -6.85 -1.02
N GLY A 112 -3.82 -6.25 0.06
CA GLY A 112 -2.88 -6.91 0.97
C GLY A 112 -3.40 -8.26 1.50
N GLY A 113 -4.69 -8.35 1.82
CA GLY A 113 -5.32 -9.60 2.27
C GLY A 113 -5.37 -10.70 1.20
N ASP A 114 -5.36 -10.33 -0.08
CA ASP A 114 -5.48 -11.24 -1.22
C ASP A 114 -4.11 -11.76 -1.69
N MET A 115 -3.01 -11.14 -1.24
CA MET A 115 -1.66 -11.42 -1.75
C MET A 115 -1.20 -12.87 -1.60
N PRO A 116 -1.47 -13.61 -0.50
CA PRO A 116 -1.10 -15.03 -0.42
C PRO A 116 -1.73 -15.89 -1.52
N ALA A 117 -3.01 -15.65 -1.84
CA ALA A 117 -3.70 -16.37 -2.90
C ALA A 117 -3.12 -16.01 -4.28
N LEU A 118 -2.84 -14.72 -4.50
CA LEU A 118 -2.25 -14.23 -5.74
C LEU A 118 -0.85 -14.82 -6.00
N PHE A 119 -0.01 -14.96 -4.97
CA PHE A 119 1.29 -15.62 -5.09
C PHE A 119 1.16 -17.09 -5.50
N ARG A 120 0.23 -17.83 -4.89
CA ARG A 120 -0.05 -19.22 -5.28
C ARG A 120 -0.49 -19.29 -6.75
N GLU A 121 -1.40 -18.42 -7.17
CA GLU A 121 -1.88 -18.37 -8.56
C GLU A 121 -0.76 -18.04 -9.56
N ALA A 122 0.16 -17.14 -9.21
CA ALA A 122 1.33 -16.80 -10.02
C ALA A 122 2.40 -17.90 -10.09
N GLY A 123 2.16 -19.07 -9.48
CA GLY A 123 3.04 -20.23 -9.57
C GLY A 123 4.16 -20.27 -8.53
N PHE A 124 3.97 -19.63 -7.37
CA PHE A 124 4.78 -19.90 -6.18
C PHE A 124 4.18 -21.10 -5.41
N ASP A 125 5.01 -22.09 -5.09
CA ASP A 125 4.56 -23.33 -4.46
C ASP A 125 4.30 -23.16 -2.95
N ALA A 126 3.12 -22.65 -2.63
CA ALA A 126 2.68 -22.47 -1.25
C ALA A 126 2.61 -23.81 -0.47
N ALA A 127 2.28 -24.92 -1.14
CA ALA A 127 2.16 -26.23 -0.50
C ALA A 127 3.52 -26.78 -0.06
N ALA A 128 4.58 -26.46 -0.81
CA ALA A 128 5.96 -26.76 -0.42
C ALA A 128 6.58 -25.74 0.56
N GLY A 129 5.79 -24.82 1.11
CA GLY A 129 6.28 -23.79 2.03
C GLY A 129 7.09 -22.67 1.36
N LYS A 130 7.02 -22.55 0.03
CA LYS A 130 7.67 -21.46 -0.73
C LYS A 130 6.88 -20.16 -0.75
N VAL A 131 5.85 -20.04 0.08
CA VAL A 131 5.15 -18.77 0.32
C VAL A 131 5.03 -18.58 1.82
N LYS A 132 5.54 -17.46 2.33
CA LYS A 132 5.43 -17.06 3.73
C LYS A 132 4.67 -15.76 3.83
N ALA A 133 3.55 -15.78 4.53
CA ALA A 133 2.82 -14.58 4.91
C ALA A 133 3.30 -14.09 6.29
N GLY A 134 3.50 -12.79 6.38
CA GLY A 134 3.76 -12.04 7.60
C GLY A 134 2.94 -10.76 7.60
N ALA A 135 3.09 -9.98 8.66
CA ALA A 135 2.43 -8.69 8.77
C ALA A 135 3.29 -7.69 9.51
N GLY A 136 3.26 -6.45 9.03
CA GLY A 136 3.84 -5.28 9.67
C GLY A 136 2.77 -4.22 9.93
N THR A 137 3.15 -3.19 10.70
CA THR A 137 2.29 -2.02 10.89
C THR A 137 3.02 -0.73 10.57
N THR A 138 2.28 0.23 10.03
CA THR A 138 2.72 1.64 10.00
C THR A 138 1.76 2.41 10.88
N VAL A 139 2.29 3.13 11.87
CA VAL A 139 1.52 3.92 12.82
C VAL A 139 1.85 5.39 12.62
N HIS A 140 0.81 6.21 12.50
CA HIS A 140 0.93 7.67 12.54
C HIS A 140 0.26 8.16 13.82
N SER A 141 1.09 8.52 14.79
CA SER A 141 0.69 9.07 16.08
C SER A 141 1.42 10.40 16.31
N GLY A 142 0.71 11.36 16.91
CA GLY A 142 1.27 12.68 17.23
C GLY A 142 1.09 13.71 16.13
N LYS A 143 1.13 14.98 16.55
CA LYS A 143 0.67 16.12 15.76
C LYS A 143 1.32 16.23 14.38
N GLY A 144 2.65 16.15 14.30
CA GLY A 144 3.35 16.31 13.01
C GLY A 144 2.96 15.26 11.97
N ALA A 145 2.84 13.99 12.38
CA ALA A 145 2.41 12.93 11.48
C ALA A 145 0.95 13.11 11.03
N ARG A 146 0.06 13.52 11.96
CA ARG A 146 -1.34 13.84 11.63
C ARG A 146 -1.44 15.03 10.68
N ASP A 147 -0.72 16.12 10.92
CA ASP A 147 -0.71 17.32 10.08
C ASP A 147 -0.30 16.96 8.64
N CYS A 148 0.76 16.17 8.46
CA CYS A 148 1.18 15.68 7.15
C CYS A 148 0.11 14.81 6.48
N PHE A 149 -0.50 13.89 7.22
CA PHE A 149 -1.55 13.01 6.70
C PHE A 149 -2.77 13.82 6.23
N VAL A 150 -3.23 14.76 7.06
CA VAL A 150 -4.37 15.63 6.77
C VAL A 150 -4.07 16.52 5.56
N ALA A 151 -2.90 17.15 5.51
CA ALA A 151 -2.52 17.98 4.37
C ALA A 151 -2.51 17.19 3.06
N ALA A 152 -1.88 16.00 3.06
CA ALA A 152 -1.85 15.11 1.89
C ALA A 152 -3.25 14.66 1.49
N GLY A 153 -4.08 14.28 2.46
CA GLY A 153 -5.44 13.79 2.20
C GLY A 153 -6.37 14.87 1.66
N LEU A 154 -6.33 16.07 2.24
CA LEU A 154 -7.12 17.21 1.77
C LEU A 154 -6.67 17.72 0.40
N GLY A 155 -5.37 17.61 0.09
CA GLY A 155 -4.82 17.90 -1.23
C GLY A 155 -5.43 16.99 -2.30
N LYS A 156 -5.44 15.68 -2.06
CA LYS A 156 -6.02 14.67 -2.97
C LYS A 156 -7.54 14.81 -3.20
N LEU A 157 -8.24 15.49 -2.30
CA LEU A 157 -9.69 15.73 -2.41
C LEU A 157 -10.04 17.11 -2.99
N GLN A 158 -9.07 17.84 -3.56
CA GLN A 158 -9.36 19.11 -4.25
C GLN A 158 -10.01 18.88 -5.62
N PRO A 159 -10.79 19.85 -6.14
CA PRO A 159 -11.33 19.77 -7.50
C PRO A 159 -10.23 19.54 -8.55
N GLY A 160 -10.44 18.60 -9.47
CA GLY A 160 -9.49 18.28 -10.54
C GLY A 160 -8.33 17.35 -10.14
N ASP A 161 -8.23 16.94 -8.87
CA ASP A 161 -7.26 15.91 -8.48
C ASP A 161 -7.73 14.52 -8.96
N PRO A 162 -6.87 13.71 -9.62
CA PRO A 162 -7.23 12.39 -10.11
C PRO A 162 -7.80 11.45 -9.04
N PHE A 163 -7.39 11.62 -7.77
CA PHE A 163 -7.92 10.84 -6.66
C PHE A 163 -9.38 11.18 -6.38
N ARG A 164 -9.75 12.46 -6.34
CA ARG A 164 -11.16 12.89 -6.26
C ARG A 164 -11.97 12.41 -7.46
N GLU A 165 -11.44 12.53 -8.67
CA GLU A 165 -12.13 12.04 -9.87
C GLU A 165 -12.37 10.53 -9.83
N SER A 166 -11.45 9.77 -9.21
CA SER A 166 -11.65 8.33 -8.98
C SER A 166 -12.84 8.03 -8.08
N TRP A 167 -13.13 8.90 -7.10
CA TRP A 167 -14.29 8.77 -6.21
C TRP A 167 -15.59 9.11 -6.95
N HIS A 168 -15.60 10.18 -7.75
CA HIS A 168 -16.75 10.52 -8.58
C HIS A 168 -17.13 9.43 -9.57
N ARG A 169 -16.13 8.79 -10.23
CA ARG A 169 -16.37 7.68 -11.16
C ARG A 169 -17.11 6.49 -10.54
N VAL A 170 -17.05 6.34 -9.23
CA VAL A 170 -17.70 5.24 -8.49
C VAL A 170 -18.94 5.72 -7.71
N GLY A 171 -19.43 6.92 -8.01
CA GLY A 171 -20.67 7.46 -7.46
C GLY A 171 -20.54 8.13 -6.10
N ILE A 172 -19.33 8.35 -5.59
CA ILE A 172 -19.15 9.12 -4.34
C ILE A 172 -19.41 10.60 -4.64
N THR A 173 -20.34 11.17 -3.89
CA THR A 173 -20.85 12.53 -4.12
C THR A 173 -19.94 13.60 -3.52
N ASP A 174 -20.11 14.85 -3.97
CA ASP A 174 -19.45 16.01 -3.35
C ASP A 174 -19.83 16.20 -1.87
N GLU A 175 -21.05 15.80 -1.50
CA GLU A 175 -21.52 15.79 -0.12
C GLU A 175 -20.69 14.81 0.72
N GLU A 176 -20.54 13.56 0.27
CA GLU A 176 -19.74 12.54 0.98
C GLU A 176 -18.24 12.88 1.00
N ILE A 177 -17.71 13.48 -0.08
CA ILE A 177 -16.35 14.05 -0.08
C ILE A 177 -16.23 15.18 0.95
N GLY A 178 -17.26 16.02 1.08
CA GLY A 178 -17.35 17.07 2.09
C GLY A 178 -17.30 16.51 3.52
N GLU A 179 -18.06 15.45 3.79
CA GLU A 179 -18.05 14.72 5.06
C GLU A 179 -16.65 14.16 5.37
N ALA A 180 -16.03 13.46 4.41
CA ALA A 180 -14.69 12.91 4.58
C ALA A 180 -13.64 14.00 4.86
N ARG A 181 -13.69 15.13 4.14
CA ARG A 181 -12.80 16.28 4.37
C ARG A 181 -13.03 16.90 5.76
N HIS A 182 -14.27 17.01 6.21
CA HIS A 182 -14.61 17.53 7.53
C HIS A 182 -14.09 16.61 8.64
N ALA A 183 -14.38 15.31 8.55
CA ALA A 183 -13.93 14.31 9.50
C ALA A 183 -12.40 14.26 9.59
N LEU A 184 -11.70 14.32 8.45
CA LEU A 184 -10.24 14.29 8.41
C LEU A 184 -9.61 15.51 9.11
N LYS A 185 -10.19 16.69 8.93
CA LYS A 185 -9.75 17.91 9.65
C LYS A 185 -9.94 17.76 11.16
N LYS A 186 -11.12 17.31 11.58
CA LYS A 186 -11.44 17.12 13.00
C LYS A 186 -10.56 16.08 13.67
N TRP A 187 -10.29 14.98 12.98
CA TRP A 187 -9.34 13.97 13.44
C TRP A 187 -7.91 14.51 13.54
N GLY A 188 -7.50 15.41 12.64
CA GLY A 188 -6.19 16.06 12.71
C GLY A 188 -5.98 16.94 13.95
N GLU A 189 -7.05 17.63 14.37
CA GLU A 189 -7.09 18.53 15.53
C GLU A 189 -7.12 17.78 16.87
N ASP A 190 -7.51 16.51 16.88
CA ASP A 190 -7.61 15.70 18.09
C ASP A 190 -6.23 15.22 18.55
N ASP A 191 -5.87 15.50 19.80
CA ASP A 191 -4.59 15.12 20.38
C ASP A 191 -4.45 13.60 20.55
N ASP A 192 -5.56 12.91 20.82
CA ASP A 192 -5.64 11.45 21.02
C ASP A 192 -5.76 10.67 19.71
N ALA A 193 -5.91 11.37 18.58
CA ALA A 193 -6.06 10.75 17.28
C ALA A 193 -4.78 10.05 16.80
N TRP A 194 -4.98 8.88 16.18
CA TRP A 194 -3.91 8.12 15.55
C TRP A 194 -4.46 7.18 14.47
N TYR A 195 -3.57 6.79 13.57
CA TYR A 195 -3.85 5.95 12.42
C TYR A 195 -2.93 4.74 12.42
N VAL A 196 -3.44 3.61 11.95
CA VAL A 196 -2.64 2.41 11.72
C VAL A 196 -2.99 1.77 10.38
N ALA A 197 -1.95 1.43 9.64
CA ALA A 197 -2.02 0.57 8.48
C ALA A 197 -1.52 -0.83 8.86
N LEU A 198 -2.35 -1.85 8.67
CA LEU A 198 -1.92 -3.24 8.63
C LEU A 198 -1.36 -3.53 7.24
N GLN A 199 -0.18 -4.12 7.21
CA GLN A 199 0.58 -4.33 5.98
C GLN A 199 0.83 -5.82 5.84
N ALA A 200 0.33 -6.42 4.76
CA ALA A 200 0.64 -7.80 4.43
C ALA A 200 2.06 -7.85 3.86
N GLU A 201 2.91 -8.70 4.44
CA GLU A 201 4.30 -8.89 4.04
C GLU A 201 4.46 -10.31 3.52
N ILE A 202 4.64 -10.48 2.21
CA ILE A 202 4.71 -11.79 1.57
C ILE A 202 6.11 -12.03 1.04
N LEU A 203 6.67 -13.19 1.37
CA LEU A 203 7.86 -13.74 0.72
C LEU A 203 7.44 -14.95 -0.12
N GLY A 204 7.87 -14.98 -1.38
CA GLY A 204 7.71 -16.11 -2.30
C GLY A 204 9.05 -16.54 -2.87
N TRP A 205 9.34 -17.85 -2.85
CA TRP A 205 10.55 -18.42 -3.47
C TRP A 205 10.19 -19.08 -4.81
N LYS A 206 10.87 -18.69 -5.89
CA LYS A 206 10.65 -19.30 -7.22
C LYS A 206 11.19 -20.73 -7.27
#